data_AF-A0A1T4XN69-F1
#
_entry.id   AF-A0A1T4XN69-F1
#
_cell.length_a   1.000
_cell.length_b   1.000
_cell.length_c   1.000
_cell.angle_alpha   90.00
_cell.angle_beta   90.00
_cell.angle_gamma   90.00
#
_symmetry.space_group_name_H-M   'P 1'
#
loop_
_entity.id
_entity.type
_entity.pdbx_description
1 polymer ?
#
loop_
_entity_poly.entity_id
_entity_poly.type
_entity_poly.pdbx_seq_one_letter_code
_entity_poly.pdbx_strand_id
1 'polypeptide(L)'
;MTDKPQDSVRRFVDGLHLRNDYGKPIPVSGEIIAENMHFNDISGKLTVEKVYRVNGETIAYSAISAKEDQKDRRAYLIEQTDDHYRVSNGSASLDLDPNDLIHLLSLALAEDQAHAFTDADMDHIQRRLAANA
;
A
#
# COMPACT_ATOMS: atom_id res chain seq x y z
N MET A 1 -25.48 -15.99 14.40
CA MET A 1 -24.52 -14.89 14.61
C MET A 1 -24.95 -13.75 13.71
N THR A 2 -25.49 -12.69 14.31
CA THR A 2 -25.99 -11.51 13.59
C THR A 2 -24.81 -10.61 13.31
N ASP A 3 -24.42 -10.53 12.05
CA ASP A 3 -23.41 -9.60 11.56
C ASP A 3 -23.97 -8.18 11.75
N LYS A 4 -23.36 -7.40 12.65
CA LYS A 4 -23.76 -6.00 12.84
C LYS A 4 -23.16 -5.22 11.67
N PRO A 5 -23.94 -4.43 10.92
CA PRO A 5 -23.36 -3.53 9.95
C PRO A 5 -22.41 -2.58 10.69
N GLN A 6 -21.12 -2.67 10.34
CA GLN A 6 -20.12 -1.75 10.81
C GLN A 6 -20.47 -0.39 10.19
N ASP A 7 -21.15 0.46 10.96
CA ASP A 7 -21.42 1.85 10.59
C ASP A 7 -20.05 2.53 10.41
N SER A 8 -19.56 2.53 9.18
CA SER A 8 -18.33 3.18 8.79
C SER A 8 -18.63 4.67 8.79
N VAL A 9 -18.24 5.34 9.87
CA VAL A 9 -18.19 6.80 9.92
C VAL A 9 -17.25 7.24 8.80
N ARG A 10 -17.83 7.69 7.68
CA ARG A 10 -17.11 8.23 6.53
C ARG A 10 -16.35 9.45 6.99
N ARG A 11 -15.05 9.28 7.24
CA ARG A 11 -14.18 10.35 7.75
C ARG A 11 -13.48 10.98 6.57
N PHE A 12 -13.91 12.19 6.21
CA PHE A 12 -13.20 13.01 5.24
C PHE A 12 -11.94 13.61 5.89
N VAL A 13 -10.84 13.63 5.15
CA VAL A 13 -9.58 14.28 5.51
C VAL A 13 -9.24 15.31 4.44
N ASP A 14 -8.75 16.46 4.87
CA ASP A 14 -8.32 17.54 3.97
C ASP A 14 -6.89 17.96 4.28
N GLY A 15 -6.05 18.07 3.24
CA GLY A 15 -4.66 18.52 3.35
C GLY A 15 -3.75 17.57 4.13
N LEU A 16 -4.07 16.27 4.17
CA LEU A 16 -3.26 15.27 4.86
C LEU A 16 -1.96 15.03 4.10
N HIS A 17 -0.83 14.97 4.82
CA HIS A 17 0.47 14.65 4.22
C HIS A 17 0.94 13.27 4.71
N LEU A 18 0.73 12.25 3.87
CA LEU A 18 1.21 10.90 4.11
C LEU A 18 2.72 10.85 3.86
N ARG A 19 3.47 10.06 4.63
CA ARG A 19 4.93 9.93 4.45
C ARG A 19 5.23 8.64 3.71
N ASN A 20 5.96 8.75 2.61
CA ASN A 20 6.44 7.59 1.86
C ASN A 20 7.64 6.91 2.55
N ASP A 21 8.19 5.88 1.92
CA ASP A 21 9.34 5.09 2.39
C ASP A 21 10.61 5.94 2.62
N TYR A 22 10.70 7.10 1.97
CA TYR A 22 11.82 8.04 2.08
C TYR A 22 11.52 9.24 3.00
N GLY A 23 10.39 9.21 3.71
CA GLY A 23 9.93 10.31 4.56
C GLY A 23 9.45 11.55 3.80
N LYS A 24 9.32 11.48 2.47
CA LYS A 24 8.77 12.58 1.67
C LYS A 24 7.24 12.60 1.78
N PRO A 25 6.63 13.80 1.81
CA PRO A 25 5.18 13.93 1.94
C PRO A 25 4.47 13.65 0.60
N ILE A 26 3.34 12.96 0.67
CA ILE A 26 2.34 12.80 -0.40
C ILE A 26 1.06 13.50 0.08
N PRO A 27 0.62 14.59 -0.58
CA PRO A 27 -0.60 15.28 -0.20
C PRO A 27 -1.83 14.46 -0.59
N VAL A 28 -2.81 14.37 0.32
CA VAL A 28 -4.06 13.63 0.16
C VAL A 28 -5.22 14.40 0.79
N SER A 29 -6.29 14.59 0.02
CA SER A 29 -7.61 14.98 0.52
C SER A 29 -8.62 13.98 0.01
N GLY A 30 -9.48 13.45 0.88
CA GLY A 30 -10.38 12.36 0.49
C GLY A 30 -11.11 11.70 1.66
N GLU A 31 -11.80 10.61 1.36
CA GLU A 31 -12.58 9.82 2.33
C GLU A 31 -11.75 8.61 2.79
N ILE A 32 -11.66 8.37 4.10
CA ILE A 32 -11.15 7.10 4.62
C ILE A 32 -12.20 6.01 4.36
N ILE A 33 -11.84 5.01 3.55
CA ILE A 33 -12.73 3.91 3.15
C ILE A 33 -12.37 2.58 3.83
N ALA A 34 -11.15 2.45 4.35
CA ALA A 34 -10.75 1.33 5.19
C ALA A 34 -9.66 1.75 6.17
N GLU A 35 -9.68 1.15 7.35
CA GLU A 35 -8.63 1.28 8.37
C GLU A 35 -8.45 -0.09 9.03
N ASN A 36 -7.21 -0.54 9.13
CA ASN A 36 -6.86 -1.79 9.79
C ASN A 36 -5.70 -1.55 10.76
N MET A 37 -5.73 -2.23 11.90
CA MET A 37 -4.66 -2.21 12.88
C MET A 37 -4.41 -3.62 13.36
N HIS A 38 -3.16 -4.06 13.27
CA HIS A 38 -2.77 -5.40 13.68
C HIS A 38 -1.41 -5.39 14.36
N PHE A 39 -1.27 -6.25 15.37
CA PHE A 39 -0.01 -6.47 16.08
C PHE A 39 0.50 -7.87 15.75
N ASN A 40 1.78 -7.97 15.41
CA ASN A 40 2.44 -9.24 15.17
C ASN A 40 3.19 -9.67 16.44
N ASP A 41 2.69 -10.68 17.13
CA ASP A 41 3.24 -11.18 18.41
C ASP A 41 4.66 -11.73 18.29
N ILE A 42 5.08 -12.18 17.11
CA ILE A 42 6.41 -12.76 16.86
C ILE A 42 7.45 -11.64 16.70
N SER A 43 7.15 -10.66 15.85
CA SER A 43 8.07 -9.56 15.57
C SER A 43 7.97 -8.41 16.58
N GLY A 44 6.88 -8.33 17.34
CA GLY A 44 6.56 -7.21 18.24
C GLY A 44 6.15 -5.94 17.50
N LYS A 45 5.73 -6.06 16.23
CA LYS A 45 5.47 -4.93 15.33
C LYS A 45 3.99 -4.59 15.31
N LEU A 46 3.65 -3.34 15.61
CA LEU A 46 2.30 -2.79 15.44
C LEU A 46 2.21 -2.08 14.10
N THR A 47 1.23 -2.46 13.28
CA THR A 47 0.99 -1.85 11.98
C THR A 47 -0.41 -1.26 11.92
N VAL A 48 -0.50 -0.04 11.39
CA VAL A 48 -1.75 0.67 11.11
C VAL A 48 -1.78 0.99 9.63
N GLU A 49 -2.83 0.54 8.96
CA GLU A 49 -3.04 0.71 7.54
C GLU A 49 -4.31 1.52 7.31
N LYS A 50 -4.26 2.43 6.34
CA LYS A 50 -5.42 3.24 5.95
C LYS A 50 -5.50 3.33 4.45
N VAL A 51 -6.73 3.23 3.94
CA VAL A 51 -7.06 3.40 2.54
C VAL A 51 -7.98 4.60 2.42
N TYR A 52 -7.62 5.51 1.51
CA TYR A 52 -8.35 6.72 1.22
C TYR A 52 -8.85 6.68 -0.22
N ARG A 53 -10.09 7.10 -0.45
CA ARG A 53 -10.59 7.49 -1.76
C ARG A 53 -10.36 8.99 -1.94
N VAL A 54 -9.47 9.37 -2.86
CA VAL A 54 -9.03 10.77 -3.04
C VAL A 54 -9.96 11.48 -4.02
N ASN A 55 -10.06 10.95 -5.22
CA ASN A 55 -11.04 11.28 -6.24
C ASN A 55 -11.65 9.95 -6.72
N GLY A 56 -12.70 9.96 -7.55
CA GLY A 56 -13.51 8.76 -7.86
C GLY A 56 -12.72 7.48 -8.21
N GLU A 57 -11.53 7.63 -8.80
CA GLU A 57 -10.70 6.52 -9.32
C GLU A 57 -9.32 6.43 -8.65
N THR A 58 -8.92 7.42 -7.85
CA THR A 58 -7.63 7.41 -7.15
C THR A 58 -7.77 6.91 -5.73
N ILE A 59 -6.97 5.90 -5.40
CA ILE A 59 -6.81 5.37 -4.06
C ILE A 59 -5.46 5.81 -3.49
N ALA A 60 -5.45 6.29 -2.24
CA ALA A 60 -4.23 6.40 -1.47
C ALA A 60 -4.18 5.28 -0.43
N TYR A 61 -3.04 4.63 -0.30
CA TYR A 61 -2.74 3.69 0.77
C TYR A 61 -1.65 4.27 1.65
N SER A 62 -1.77 4.07 2.96
CA SER A 62 -0.68 4.34 3.90
C SER A 62 -0.55 3.24 4.94
N ALA A 63 0.69 2.89 5.26
CA ALA A 63 1.02 2.04 6.38
C ALA A 63 2.00 2.75 7.32
N ILE A 64 1.74 2.64 8.62
CA ILE A 64 2.68 3.00 9.66
C ILE A 64 2.92 1.77 10.51
N SER A 65 4.18 1.44 10.66
CA SER A 65 4.66 0.22 11.28
C SER A 65 5.65 0.62 12.36
N ALA A 66 5.45 0.15 13.59
CA ALA A 66 6.28 0.54 14.72
C ALA A 66 6.74 -0.66 15.54
N LYS A 67 8.01 -0.64 15.95
CA LYS A 67 8.61 -1.57 16.90
C LYS A 67 9.62 -0.79 17.75
N GLU A 68 9.44 -0.80 19.07
CA GLU A 68 10.28 -0.05 20.01
C GLU A 68 10.40 1.44 19.62
N ASP A 69 11.61 1.91 19.28
CA ASP A 69 11.91 3.26 18.84
C ASP A 69 11.89 3.44 17.30
N GLN A 70 11.72 2.35 16.54
CA GLN A 70 11.71 2.36 15.08
C GLN A 70 10.28 2.54 14.53
N LYS A 71 10.15 3.42 13.53
CA LYS A 71 8.90 3.68 12.82
C LYS A 71 9.13 3.69 11.32
N ASP A 72 8.56 2.70 10.64
CA ASP A 72 8.49 2.65 9.19
C ASP A 72 7.19 3.32 8.74
N ARG A 73 7.28 4.10 7.66
CA ARG A 73 6.12 4.71 7.01
C ARG A 73 6.18 4.43 5.53
N ARG A 74 5.02 4.08 4.96
CA ARG A 74 4.86 3.83 3.53
C ARG A 74 3.59 4.50 3.08
N ALA A 75 3.61 5.06 1.87
CA ALA A 75 2.44 5.66 1.28
C ALA A 75 2.51 5.56 -0.24
N TYR A 76 1.38 5.17 -0.85
CA TYR A 76 1.25 4.98 -2.28
C TYR A 76 -0.04 5.62 -2.79
N LEU A 77 0.00 6.22 -3.97
CA LEU A 77 -1.15 6.58 -4.79
C LEU A 77 -1.31 5.51 -5.87
N ILE A 78 -2.54 5.06 -6.06
CA ILE A 78 -2.92 4.07 -7.06
C ILE A 78 -4.00 4.72 -7.91
N GLU A 79 -3.69 4.92 -9.18
CA GLU A 79 -4.58 5.51 -10.19
C GLU A 79 -4.89 4.43 -11.21
N GLN A 80 -6.17 4.17 -11.45
CA GLN A 80 -6.58 3.34 -12.58
C GLN A 80 -6.66 4.22 -13.84
N THR A 81 -5.98 3.79 -14.89
CA THR A 81 -6.17 4.27 -16.26
C THR A 81 -6.81 3.15 -17.09
N ASP A 82 -7.30 3.44 -18.30
CA ASP A 82 -8.08 2.52 -19.13
C ASP A 82 -7.62 1.04 -19.06
N ASP A 83 -6.33 0.79 -19.35
CA ASP A 83 -5.78 -0.57 -19.45
C ASP A 83 -4.64 -0.86 -18.45
N HIS A 84 -4.31 0.07 -17.54
CA HIS A 84 -3.20 -0.09 -16.60
C HIS A 84 -3.46 0.61 -15.26
N TYR A 85 -2.71 0.18 -14.25
CA TYR A 85 -2.63 0.85 -12.95
C TYR A 85 -1.31 1.57 -12.84
N ARG A 86 -1.37 2.84 -12.45
CA ARG A 86 -0.20 3.61 -12.04
C ARG A 86 -0.11 3.60 -10.52
N VAL A 87 0.97 3.04 -9.99
CA VAL A 87 1.29 3.05 -8.56
C VAL A 87 2.46 3.99 -8.32
N SER A 88 2.31 4.98 -7.45
CA SER A 88 3.36 5.96 -7.14
C SER A 88 3.58 6.11 -5.65
N ASN A 89 4.83 6.12 -5.21
CA ASN A 89 5.18 6.53 -3.83
C ASN A 89 5.60 8.00 -3.75
N GLY A 90 5.31 8.80 -4.78
CA GLY A 90 5.71 10.20 -4.90
C GLY A 90 7.20 10.42 -5.19
N SER A 91 8.03 9.38 -5.24
CA SER A 91 9.43 9.44 -5.69
C SER A 91 9.72 8.57 -6.90
N ALA A 92 9.00 7.46 -7.04
CA ALA A 92 8.98 6.60 -8.20
C ALA A 92 7.53 6.26 -8.54
N SER A 93 7.29 5.95 -9.81
CA SER A 93 6.02 5.45 -10.32
C SER A 93 6.25 4.18 -11.11
N LEU A 94 5.26 3.30 -11.07
CA LEU A 94 5.23 2.04 -11.78
C LEU A 94 3.90 1.93 -12.50
N ASP A 95 3.95 1.74 -13.81
CA ASP A 95 2.77 1.46 -14.63
C ASP A 95 2.73 -0.05 -14.89
N LEU A 96 1.62 -0.69 -14.54
CA LEU A 96 1.44 -2.14 -14.64
C LEU A 96 0.09 -2.45 -15.25
N ASP A 97 0.03 -3.46 -16.12
CA ASP A 97 -1.25 -4.07 -16.45
C ASP A 97 -1.82 -4.83 -15.23
N PRO A 98 -3.14 -5.09 -15.20
CA PRO A 98 -3.79 -5.75 -14.08
C PRO A 98 -3.22 -7.15 -13.76
N ASN A 99 -2.78 -7.92 -14.77
CA ASN A 99 -2.26 -9.27 -14.56
C ASN A 99 -0.88 -9.22 -13.88
N ASP A 100 -0.03 -8.29 -14.29
CA ASP A 100 1.26 -8.07 -13.65
C ASP A 100 1.11 -7.62 -12.20
N LEU A 101 0.18 -6.69 -11.94
CA LEU A 101 -0.11 -6.24 -10.57
C LEU A 101 -0.59 -7.40 -9.70
N ILE A 102 -1.56 -8.19 -10.16
CA ILE A 102 -2.07 -9.36 -9.44
C ILE A 102 -0.95 -10.38 -9.22
N HIS A 103 -0.09 -10.58 -10.21
CA HIS A 103 1.03 -11.51 -10.11
C HIS A 103 2.04 -11.06 -9.04
N LEU A 104 2.43 -9.80 -9.04
CA LEU A 104 3.34 -9.23 -8.04
C LEU A 104 2.74 -9.31 -6.63
N LEU A 105 1.45 -9.01 -6.47
CA LEU A 105 0.75 -9.16 -5.21
C LEU A 105 0.71 -10.61 -4.75
N SER A 106 0.49 -11.56 -5.67
CA SER A 106 0.50 -12.98 -5.36
C SER A 106 1.88 -13.45 -4.89
N LEU A 107 2.96 -12.97 -5.52
CA LEU A 107 4.33 -13.24 -5.08
C LEU A 107 4.58 -12.70 -3.68
N ALA A 108 4.22 -11.44 -3.43
CA ALA A 108 4.39 -10.80 -2.11
C ALA A 108 3.60 -11.50 -1.00
N LEU A 109 2.37 -11.96 -1.28
CA LEU A 109 1.55 -12.69 -0.32
C LEU A 109 2.05 -14.11 -0.06
N ALA A 110 2.61 -14.77 -1.08
CA ALA A 110 3.24 -16.08 -0.92
C ALA A 110 4.50 -15.98 -0.03
N GLU A 111 5.21 -14.87 -0.11
CA GLU A 111 6.41 -14.61 0.67
C GLU A 111 6.12 -14.14 2.10
N ASP A 112 5.07 -13.37 2.36
CA ASP A 112 4.65 -13.09 3.74
C ASP A 112 4.30 -14.39 4.50
N GLN A 113 3.88 -15.42 3.77
CA GLN A 113 3.69 -16.78 4.29
C GLN A 113 4.99 -17.62 4.33
N ALA A 114 6.05 -17.22 3.62
CA ALA A 114 7.32 -17.93 3.47
C ALA A 114 8.50 -16.96 3.62
N HIS A 115 9.05 -16.84 4.83
CA HIS A 115 10.13 -15.93 5.22
C HIS A 115 11.10 -15.44 4.11
N ALA A 116 11.21 -14.10 4.02
CA ALA A 116 12.30 -13.24 3.52
C ALA A 116 12.65 -13.25 2.01
N PHE A 117 12.31 -12.15 1.35
CA PHE A 117 12.76 -11.66 0.04
C PHE A 117 14.25 -11.95 -0.19
N THR A 118 14.57 -12.70 -1.24
CA THR A 118 15.96 -12.87 -1.67
C THR A 118 16.32 -11.90 -2.79
N ASP A 119 17.60 -11.59 -2.94
CA ASP A 119 18.09 -10.74 -4.04
C ASP A 119 17.70 -11.32 -5.43
N ALA A 120 17.54 -12.65 -5.53
CA ALA A 120 17.10 -13.32 -6.75
C ALA A 120 15.63 -13.03 -7.11
N ASP A 121 14.77 -12.87 -6.11
CA ASP A 121 13.36 -12.52 -6.32
C ASP A 121 13.22 -11.07 -6.77
N MET A 122 14.01 -10.17 -6.17
CA MET A 122 14.13 -8.79 -6.62
C MET A 122 14.65 -8.69 -8.06
N ASP A 123 15.66 -9.48 -8.42
CA ASP A 123 16.17 -9.54 -9.80
C ASP A 123 15.15 -10.10 -10.79
N HIS A 124 14.31 -11.04 -10.36
CA HIS A 124 13.25 -11.60 -11.20
C HIS A 124 12.15 -10.55 -11.45
N ILE A 125 11.73 -9.86 -10.39
CA ILE A 125 10.75 -8.77 -10.47
C ILE A 125 11.30 -7.63 -11.34
N GLN A 126 12.53 -7.17 -11.09
CA GLN A 126 13.16 -6.11 -11.87
C GLN A 126 13.27 -6.48 -13.35
N ARG A 127 13.61 -7.73 -13.68
CA ARG A 127 13.64 -8.20 -15.07
C ARG A 127 12.27 -8.18 -15.74
N ARG A 128 11.21 -8.55 -15.01
CA ARG A 128 9.84 -8.46 -15.53
C ARG A 128 9.40 -7.02 -15.74
N LEU A 129 9.68 -6.14 -14.78
CA LEU A 129 9.36 -4.72 -14.87
C LEU A 129 10.10 -4.03 -16.02
N ALA A 130 11.37 -4.39 -16.27
CA ALA A 130 12.14 -3.86 -17.38
C ALA A 130 11.70 -4.40 -18.75
N ALA A 131 11.06 -5.58 -18.80
CA ALA A 131 10.57 -6.18 -20.03
C ALA A 131 9.22 -5.60 -20.50
N ASN A 132 8.47 -4.98 -19.58
CA ASN A 132 7.16 -4.39 -19.84
C ASN A 132 7.20 -2.84 -19.90
N ALA A 133 8.40 -2.27 -20.01
CA ALA A 133 8.67 -0.83 -20.21
C ALA A 133 8.76 -0.44 -21.68
#